data_AF-A0A3D2RVF4-F1
#
_entry.id   AF-A0A3D2RVF4-F1
#
_cell.length_a   1.000
_cell.length_b   1.000
_cell.length_c   1.000
_cell.angle_alpha   90.00
_cell.angle_beta   90.00
_cell.angle_gamma   90.00
#
_symmetry.space_group_name_H-M   'P 1'
#
loop_
_entity.id
_entity.type
_entity.pdbx_description
1 polymer ?
#
loop_
_entity_poly.entity_id
_entity_poly.type
_entity_poly.pdbx_seq_one_letter_code
_entity_poly.pdbx_strand_id
1 'polypeptide(L)'
;GSAGIYLFIVNDIATDPQRIIFMLGFPTAYLTSLVTVQYTLRLPKFDFFNRIIAINIIVYSFLGLALSTLRLPLISREVFLSEFLVSSVLLIIYYKLLNRYFPLRIGVLVHSPFEPFDRYPALNAVQIDAAAIEPNHFDGIVTNLRNESDPETTNLFARLAQQRIPVYDTDNLIERLWARIPLGNLTSIEIETFRPPTFYLGIKRLIELILIITALPLIVIICILIAIAIKLDSPGPIIFRQQRI
;
A
#
# COMPACT_ATOMS: atom_id res chain seq x y z
N GLY A 1 19.38 34.34 6.05
CA GLY A 1 19.04 35.28 7.14
C GLY A 1 17.56 35.17 7.44
N SER A 2 17.20 35.02 8.71
CA SER A 2 15.81 34.88 9.20
C SER A 2 14.89 36.03 8.78
N ALA A 3 15.45 37.21 8.48
CA ALA A 3 14.71 38.36 7.96
C ALA A 3 14.05 38.11 6.60
N GLY A 4 14.67 37.32 5.70
CA GLY A 4 14.14 37.10 4.34
C GLY A 4 12.90 36.21 4.30
N ILE A 5 12.90 35.12 5.07
CA ILE A 5 11.74 34.21 5.15
C ILE A 5 10.58 34.89 5.87
N TYR A 6 10.87 35.63 6.95
CA TYR A 6 9.87 36.41 7.67
C TYR A 6 9.23 37.49 6.78
N LEU A 7 10.06 38.28 6.07
CA LEU A 7 9.56 39.30 5.13
C LEU A 7 8.78 38.68 3.97
N PHE A 8 9.18 37.51 3.45
CA PHE A 8 8.42 36.79 2.44
C PHE A 8 7.05 36.33 2.95
N ILE A 9 6.99 35.76 4.17
CA ILE A 9 5.73 35.34 4.78
C ILE A 9 4.81 36.54 5.00
N VAL A 10 5.33 37.64 5.56
CA VAL A 10 4.49 38.80 5.89
C VAL A 10 4.05 39.57 4.65
N ASN A 11 4.94 39.76 3.66
CA ASN A 11 4.65 40.63 2.51
C ASN A 11 4.04 39.90 1.31
N ASP A 12 4.28 38.59 1.14
CA ASP A 12 3.86 37.84 -0.06
C ASP A 12 2.82 36.76 0.26
N ILE A 13 2.84 36.18 1.46
CA ILE A 13 1.90 35.12 1.86
C ILE A 13 0.73 35.69 2.66
N ALA A 14 1.00 36.50 3.69
CA ALA A 14 -0.01 36.97 4.63
C ALA A 14 -0.90 38.10 4.07
N THR A 15 -0.60 38.58 2.86
CA THR A 15 -1.35 39.61 2.17
C THR A 15 -2.69 39.12 1.60
N ASP A 16 -2.83 37.82 1.35
CA ASP A 16 -4.06 37.23 0.81
C ASP A 16 -4.48 35.98 1.62
N PRO A 17 -5.67 35.98 2.26
CA PRO A 17 -6.17 34.84 3.01
C PRO A 17 -6.27 33.56 2.17
N GLN A 18 -6.49 33.67 0.85
CA GLN A 18 -6.53 32.49 -0.03
C GLN A 18 -5.15 31.83 -0.14
N ARG A 19 -4.07 32.62 -0.14
CA ARG A 19 -2.70 32.08 -0.17
C ARG A 19 -2.33 31.34 1.09
N ILE A 20 -2.74 31.88 2.24
CA ILE A 20 -2.56 31.22 3.53
C ILE A 20 -3.28 29.86 3.53
N ILE A 21 -4.54 29.81 3.13
CA ILE A 21 -5.33 28.56 3.11
C ILE A 21 -4.68 27.53 2.17
N PHE A 22 -4.24 27.95 0.98
CA PHE A 22 -3.52 27.08 0.05
C PHE A 22 -2.25 26.48 0.67
N MET A 23 -1.42 27.31 1.33
CA MET A 23 -0.18 26.85 1.95
C MET A 23 -0.41 25.96 3.17
N LEU A 24 -1.44 26.23 3.97
CA LEU A 24 -1.83 25.37 5.10
C LEU A 24 -2.40 24.01 4.64
N GLY A 25 -2.86 23.91 3.40
CA GLY A 25 -3.30 22.66 2.78
C GLY A 25 -2.19 21.59 2.70
N PHE A 26 -0.94 21.99 2.53
CA PHE A 26 0.19 21.05 2.42
C PHE A 26 0.54 20.33 3.73
N PRO A 27 0.84 21.03 4.86
CA PRO A 27 1.13 20.35 6.12
C PRO A 27 -0.06 19.55 6.63
N THR A 28 -1.30 20.00 6.38
CA THR A 28 -2.50 19.24 6.76
C THR A 28 -2.63 17.95 5.93
N ALA A 29 -2.37 18.00 4.63
CA ALA A 29 -2.32 16.81 3.78
C ALA A 29 -1.20 15.85 4.22
N TYR A 30 0.01 16.36 4.46
CA TYR A 30 1.13 15.53 4.95
C TYR A 30 0.81 14.83 6.28
N LEU A 31 0.27 15.57 7.26
CA LEU A 31 -0.13 14.99 8.55
C LEU A 31 -1.23 13.94 8.40
N THR A 32 -2.20 14.18 7.52
CA THR A 32 -3.26 13.22 7.21
C THR A 32 -2.68 11.94 6.60
N SER A 33 -1.76 12.07 5.63
CA SER A 33 -1.04 10.94 5.05
C SER A 33 -0.21 10.19 6.09
N LEU A 34 0.51 10.90 6.97
CA LEU A 34 1.32 10.32 8.05
C LEU A 34 0.46 9.48 9.00
N VAL A 35 -0.64 10.04 9.51
CA VAL A 35 -1.57 9.34 10.41
C VAL A 35 -2.20 8.12 9.72
N THR A 36 -2.58 8.27 8.45
CA THR A 36 -3.16 7.16 7.67
C THR A 36 -2.14 6.04 7.46
N VAL A 37 -0.88 6.38 7.19
CA VAL A 37 0.23 5.43 7.08
C VAL A 37 0.44 4.72 8.41
N GLN A 38 0.55 5.44 9.53
CA GLN A 38 0.71 4.83 10.86
C GLN A 38 -0.45 3.89 11.23
N TYR A 39 -1.69 4.26 10.89
CA TYR A 39 -2.86 3.44 11.15
C TYR A 39 -2.88 2.18 10.27
N THR A 40 -2.59 2.32 8.99
CA THR A 40 -2.75 1.24 8.01
C THR A 40 -1.55 0.29 8.01
N LEU A 41 -0.33 0.80 8.21
CA LEU A 41 0.95 0.07 8.16
C LEU A 41 1.51 -0.23 9.56
N ARG A 42 0.64 -0.56 10.54
CA ARG A 42 1.06 -0.96 11.90
C ARG A 42 1.98 -2.19 11.91
N LEU A 43 1.69 -3.18 11.08
CA LEU A 43 2.57 -4.32 10.86
C LEU A 43 3.48 -4.03 9.67
N PRO A 44 4.75 -4.47 9.73
CA PRO A 44 5.60 -4.39 8.57
C PRO A 44 4.98 -5.24 7.44
N LYS A 45 4.82 -4.66 6.26
CA LYS A 45 4.17 -5.33 5.12
C LYS A 45 5.09 -5.25 3.92
N PHE A 46 5.08 -6.32 3.12
CA PHE A 46 5.85 -6.38 1.87
C PHE A 46 5.53 -5.21 0.93
N ASP A 47 4.24 -4.88 0.77
CA ASP A 47 3.77 -3.87 -0.19
C ASP A 47 3.67 -2.44 0.39
N PHE A 48 4.55 -2.09 1.33
CA PHE A 48 4.48 -0.78 1.99
C PHE A 48 4.66 0.39 1.02
N PHE A 49 5.55 0.25 0.02
CA PHE A 49 5.89 1.30 -0.93
C PHE A 49 4.67 1.72 -1.77
N ASN A 50 4.02 0.75 -2.43
CA ASN A 50 2.85 1.02 -3.25
C ASN A 50 1.70 1.59 -2.41
N ARG A 51 1.53 1.10 -1.17
CA ARG A 51 0.49 1.63 -0.29
C ARG A 51 0.73 3.05 0.17
N ILE A 52 1.97 3.43 0.50
CA ILE A 52 2.32 4.82 0.84
C ILE A 52 2.01 5.74 -0.34
N ILE A 53 2.43 5.36 -1.56
CA ILE A 53 2.15 6.14 -2.77
C ILE A 53 0.64 6.26 -2.99
N ALA A 54 -0.12 5.17 -2.90
CA ALA A 54 -1.56 5.20 -3.08
C ALA A 54 -2.27 6.10 -2.05
N ILE A 55 -1.88 6.01 -0.77
CA ILE A 55 -2.40 6.91 0.28
C ILE A 55 -2.12 8.36 -0.09
N ASN A 56 -0.89 8.67 -0.49
CA ASN A 56 -0.53 10.04 -0.82
C ASN A 56 -1.28 10.54 -2.06
N ILE A 57 -1.41 9.73 -3.11
CA ILE A 57 -2.23 10.09 -4.29
C ILE A 57 -3.66 10.42 -3.88
N ILE A 58 -4.28 9.61 -3.02
CA ILE A 58 -5.66 9.84 -2.57
C ILE A 58 -5.77 11.15 -1.78
N VAL A 59 -4.88 11.37 -0.80
CA VAL A 59 -4.91 12.56 0.06
C VAL A 59 -4.68 13.83 -0.76
N TYR A 60 -3.69 13.85 -1.66
CA TYR A 60 -3.42 15.01 -2.50
C TYR A 60 -4.49 15.22 -3.59
N SER A 61 -5.08 14.15 -4.11
CA SER A 61 -6.24 14.27 -5.01
C SER A 61 -7.42 14.91 -4.29
N PHE A 62 -7.66 14.54 -3.03
CA PHE A 62 -8.72 15.13 -2.22
C PHE A 62 -8.41 16.60 -1.87
N LEU A 63 -7.15 16.94 -1.56
CA LEU A 63 -6.73 18.33 -1.39
C LEU A 63 -6.99 19.15 -2.67
N GLY A 64 -6.56 18.66 -3.84
CA GLY A 64 -6.80 19.31 -5.12
C GLY A 64 -8.28 19.48 -5.44
N LEU A 65 -9.09 18.46 -5.14
CA LEU A 65 -10.55 18.52 -5.29
C LEU A 65 -11.15 19.58 -4.36
N ALA A 66 -10.75 19.61 -3.09
CA ALA A 66 -11.21 20.59 -2.11
C ALA A 66 -10.84 22.03 -2.51
N LEU A 67 -9.63 22.26 -3.01
CA LEU A 67 -9.21 23.55 -3.55
C LEU A 67 -10.09 23.96 -4.74
N SER A 68 -10.37 23.03 -5.65
CA SER A 68 -11.23 23.26 -6.81
C SER A 68 -12.68 23.57 -6.42
N THR A 69 -13.28 22.81 -5.51
CA THR A 69 -14.68 23.02 -5.08
C THR A 69 -14.87 24.31 -4.30
N LEU A 70 -13.89 24.68 -3.47
CA LEU A 70 -13.85 25.96 -2.75
C LEU A 70 -13.46 27.14 -3.65
N ARG A 71 -13.19 26.89 -4.95
CA ARG A 71 -12.75 27.88 -5.94
C ARG A 71 -11.50 28.64 -5.50
N LEU A 72 -10.62 27.99 -4.76
CA LEU A 72 -9.34 28.54 -4.33
C LEU A 72 -8.33 28.42 -5.48
N PRO A 73 -7.62 29.49 -5.85
CA PRO A 73 -6.67 29.46 -6.95
C PRO A 73 -5.46 28.58 -6.61
N LEU A 74 -5.11 27.66 -7.52
CA LEU A 74 -3.81 26.99 -7.48
C LEU A 74 -2.72 28.00 -7.84
N ILE A 75 -2.04 28.53 -6.82
CA ILE A 75 -0.97 29.54 -7.00
C ILE A 75 0.15 28.99 -7.86
N SER A 76 0.59 27.76 -7.59
CA SER A 76 1.64 27.09 -8.35
C SER A 76 1.42 25.58 -8.40
N ARG A 77 1.31 25.06 -9.63
CA ARG A 77 1.21 23.61 -9.90
C ARG A 77 2.52 22.90 -9.58
N GLU A 78 3.64 23.57 -9.82
CA GLU A 78 4.98 23.05 -9.54
C GLU A 78 5.21 22.87 -8.04
N VAL A 79 4.76 23.83 -7.22
CA VAL A 79 4.83 23.70 -5.75
C VAL A 79 3.98 22.53 -5.28
N PHE A 80 2.77 22.37 -5.84
CA PHE A 80 1.90 21.25 -5.49
C PHE A 80 2.53 19.89 -5.84
N LEU A 81 3.11 19.75 -7.04
CA LEU A 81 3.75 18.52 -7.49
C LEU A 81 5.02 18.21 -6.68
N SER A 82 5.87 19.21 -6.46
CA SER A 82 7.11 19.03 -5.69
C SER A 82 6.81 18.65 -4.24
N GLU A 83 5.82 19.27 -3.63
CA GLU A 83 5.42 18.96 -2.26
C GLU A 83 4.86 17.52 -2.16
N PHE A 84 4.03 17.07 -3.11
CA PHE A 84 3.58 15.67 -3.19
C PHE A 84 4.75 14.67 -3.27
N LEU A 85 5.76 14.97 -4.09
CA LEU A 85 6.95 14.11 -4.24
C LEU A 85 7.78 14.09 -2.95
N VAL A 86 8.04 15.26 -2.37
CA VAL A 86 8.78 15.38 -1.11
C VAL A 86 8.06 14.66 0.03
N SER A 87 6.75 14.87 0.15
CA SER A 87 5.86 14.18 1.10
C SER A 87 5.96 12.66 0.96
N SER A 88 5.90 12.15 -0.28
CA SER A 88 6.04 10.71 -0.55
C SER A 88 7.39 10.15 -0.09
N VAL A 89 8.48 10.84 -0.41
CA VAL A 89 9.84 10.47 0.01
C VAL A 89 9.98 10.50 1.52
N LEU A 90 9.48 11.54 2.18
CA LEU A 90 9.50 11.68 3.64
C LEU A 90 8.71 10.57 4.33
N LEU A 91 7.54 10.18 3.81
CA LEU A 91 6.75 9.08 4.35
C LEU A 91 7.48 7.73 4.22
N ILE A 92 8.16 7.48 3.10
CA ILE A 92 8.96 6.27 2.88
C ILE A 92 10.14 6.23 3.84
N ILE A 93 10.87 7.34 3.99
CA ILE A 93 11.99 7.47 4.92
C ILE A 93 11.49 7.26 6.36
N TYR A 94 10.41 7.95 6.75
CA TYR A 94 9.78 7.81 8.05
C TYR A 94 9.44 6.35 8.35
N TYR A 95 8.75 5.67 7.42
CA TYR A 95 8.36 4.27 7.60
C TYR A 95 9.59 3.35 7.74
N LYS A 96 10.63 3.53 6.92
CA LYS A 96 11.86 2.74 7.01
C LYS A 96 12.60 2.98 8.33
N LEU A 97 12.73 4.24 8.75
CA LEU A 97 13.40 4.58 10.01
C LEU A 97 12.63 4.05 11.22
N LEU A 98 11.29 4.17 11.21
CA LEU A 98 10.45 3.65 12.28
C LEU A 98 10.67 2.15 12.48
N ASN A 99 10.60 1.35 11.41
CA ASN A 99 10.81 -0.10 11.50
C ASN A 99 12.28 -0.49 11.76
N ARG A 100 13.23 0.39 11.44
CA ARG A 100 14.66 0.17 11.71
C ARG A 100 15.02 0.40 13.18
N TYR A 101 14.48 1.45 13.80
CA TYR A 101 14.80 1.83 15.18
C TYR A 101 13.83 1.24 16.21
N PHE A 102 12.60 0.96 15.81
CA PHE A 102 11.57 0.36 16.65
C PHE A 102 11.05 -0.92 15.97
N PRO A 103 11.89 -1.96 15.82
CA PRO A 103 11.46 -3.23 15.25
C PRO A 103 10.41 -3.86 16.16
N LEU A 104 9.32 -4.33 15.56
CA LEU A 104 8.21 -4.94 16.27
C LEU A 104 8.67 -6.25 16.93
N ARG A 105 8.44 -6.38 18.24
CA ARG A 105 8.80 -7.59 19.00
C ARG A 105 7.63 -8.56 18.99
N ILE A 106 7.83 -9.73 18.38
CA ILE A 106 6.82 -10.77 18.28
C ILE A 106 7.28 -12.02 19.03
N GLY A 107 6.40 -12.53 19.89
CA GLY A 107 6.56 -13.83 20.52
C GLY A 107 5.99 -14.95 19.66
N VAL A 108 6.77 -15.95 19.31
CA VAL A 108 6.31 -17.12 18.54
C VAL A 108 6.26 -18.32 19.47
N LEU A 109 5.08 -18.95 19.60
CA LEU A 109 4.93 -20.15 20.43
C LEU A 109 5.71 -21.34 19.86
N VAL A 110 6.24 -22.20 20.74
CA VAL A 110 7.10 -23.36 20.37
C VAL A 110 6.46 -24.26 19.30
N HIS A 111 5.14 -24.42 19.32
CA HIS A 111 4.39 -25.25 18.37
C HIS A 111 4.23 -24.61 16.98
N SER A 112 4.68 -23.37 16.78
CA SER A 112 4.59 -22.63 15.52
C SER A 112 5.97 -22.49 14.83
N PRO A 113 6.03 -22.49 13.49
CA PRO A 113 7.28 -22.38 12.75
C PRO A 113 7.96 -21.02 12.98
N PHE A 114 9.16 -21.04 13.57
CA PHE A 114 9.93 -19.84 13.91
C PHE A 114 10.70 -19.22 12.72
N GLU A 115 11.22 -20.06 11.82
CA GLU A 115 12.11 -19.68 10.71
C GLU A 115 11.59 -18.55 9.79
N PRO A 116 10.28 -18.44 9.47
CA PRO A 116 9.76 -17.35 8.63
C PRO A 116 9.79 -15.98 9.30
N PHE A 117 9.73 -15.94 10.64
CA PHE A 117 9.67 -14.70 11.41
C PHE A 117 11.08 -14.18 11.74
N ASP A 118 12.00 -15.09 12.06
CA ASP A 118 13.42 -14.77 12.33
C ASP A 118 14.13 -14.17 11.11
N ARG A 119 13.80 -14.67 9.90
CA ARG A 119 14.38 -14.17 8.65
C ARG A 119 13.86 -12.81 8.21
N TYR A 120 12.83 -12.27 8.87
CA TYR A 120 12.21 -11.02 8.43
C TYR A 120 12.87 -9.80 9.12
N PRO A 121 13.56 -8.91 8.37
CA PRO A 121 14.49 -7.93 8.96
C PRO A 121 13.85 -6.79 9.76
N ALA A 122 12.54 -6.60 9.65
CA ALA A 122 11.79 -5.59 10.41
C ALA A 122 11.01 -6.19 11.60
N LEU A 123 11.29 -7.44 11.95
CA LEU A 123 10.76 -8.14 13.11
C LEU A 123 11.88 -8.53 14.05
N ASN A 124 11.60 -8.45 15.34
CA ASN A 124 12.41 -9.07 16.37
C ASN A 124 11.59 -10.24 16.94
N ALA A 125 11.74 -11.41 16.31
CA ALA A 125 11.02 -12.61 16.67
C ALA A 125 11.75 -13.35 17.80
N VAL A 126 11.01 -13.77 18.82
CA VAL A 126 11.54 -14.57 19.94
C VAL A 126 10.68 -15.82 20.09
N GLN A 127 11.31 -16.99 20.17
CA GLN A 127 10.59 -18.23 20.45
C GLN A 127 10.29 -18.32 21.95
N ILE A 128 9.04 -18.61 22.32
CA ILE A 128 8.55 -18.55 23.70
C ILE A 128 7.69 -19.76 24.02
N ASP A 129 7.79 -20.25 25.24
CA ASP A 129 6.89 -21.24 25.80
C ASP A 129 5.64 -20.58 26.42
N ALA A 130 4.47 -21.20 26.24
CA ALA A 130 3.18 -20.69 26.71
C ALA A 130 3.16 -20.36 28.21
N ALA A 131 3.92 -21.10 29.01
CA ALA A 131 4.01 -20.90 30.46
C ALA A 131 4.89 -19.70 30.88
N ALA A 132 5.79 -19.23 30.01
CA ALA A 132 6.80 -18.22 30.32
C ALA A 132 6.49 -16.83 29.72
N ILE A 133 5.27 -16.60 29.28
CA ILE A 133 4.90 -15.33 28.62
C ILE A 133 4.82 -14.20 29.64
N GLU A 134 5.76 -13.26 29.54
CA GLU A 134 5.70 -11.98 30.23
C GLU A 134 4.94 -10.94 29.37
N PRO A 135 3.77 -10.44 29.84
CA PRO A 135 2.85 -9.63 29.02
C PRO A 135 3.40 -8.31 28.46
N ASN A 136 4.39 -7.71 29.12
CA ASN A 136 4.86 -6.36 28.76
C ASN A 136 6.03 -6.35 27.77
N HIS A 137 6.46 -7.50 27.26
CA HIS A 137 7.66 -7.61 26.44
C HIS A 137 7.40 -7.75 24.93
N PHE A 138 6.15 -8.00 24.51
CA PHE A 138 5.80 -8.33 23.13
C PHE A 138 4.66 -7.47 22.60
N ASP A 139 4.80 -7.00 21.36
CA ASP A 139 3.77 -6.24 20.64
C ASP A 139 2.68 -7.16 20.05
N GLY A 140 2.95 -8.46 19.99
CA GLY A 140 2.01 -9.48 19.58
C GLY A 140 2.57 -10.89 19.72
N ILE A 141 1.66 -11.87 19.77
CA ILE A 141 2.01 -13.29 19.90
C ILE A 141 1.50 -14.05 18.70
N VAL A 142 2.30 -14.96 18.17
CA VAL A 142 1.99 -15.80 17.02
C VAL A 142 1.81 -17.23 17.49
N THR A 143 0.69 -17.83 17.09
CA THR A 143 0.44 -19.25 17.27
C THR A 143 -0.35 -19.83 16.09
N ASN A 144 -0.50 -21.15 16.05
CA ASN A 144 -1.38 -21.84 15.13
C ASN A 144 -2.79 -21.93 15.75
N LEU A 145 -3.71 -21.07 15.31
CA LEU A 145 -5.07 -21.04 15.86
C LEU A 145 -5.96 -22.18 15.37
N ARG A 146 -5.52 -22.99 14.38
CA ARG A 146 -6.33 -24.07 13.79
C ARG A 146 -6.26 -25.38 14.56
N ASN A 147 -5.12 -25.64 15.23
CA ASN A 147 -4.84 -26.96 15.80
C ASN A 147 -4.77 -26.97 17.34
N GLU A 148 -4.90 -25.81 18.00
CA GLU A 148 -4.75 -25.69 19.45
C GLU A 148 -6.12 -25.59 20.15
N SER A 149 -6.77 -26.75 20.33
CA SER A 149 -8.02 -26.90 21.10
C SER A 149 -7.77 -27.37 22.54
N ASP A 150 -6.60 -27.08 23.09
CA ASP A 150 -6.27 -27.48 24.46
C ASP A 150 -6.84 -26.47 25.49
N PRO A 151 -7.36 -26.93 26.65
CA PRO A 151 -7.82 -26.03 27.70
C PRO A 151 -6.74 -25.06 28.20
N GLU A 152 -5.45 -25.44 28.17
CA GLU A 152 -4.36 -24.55 28.59
C GLU A 152 -4.17 -23.39 27.60
N THR A 153 -4.25 -23.65 26.30
CA THR A 153 -4.18 -22.62 25.26
C THR A 153 -5.37 -21.66 25.32
N THR A 154 -6.58 -22.18 25.58
CA THR A 154 -7.79 -21.35 25.74
C THR A 154 -7.64 -20.35 26.89
N ASN A 155 -7.10 -20.82 28.03
CA ASN A 155 -6.80 -19.96 29.17
C ASN A 155 -5.67 -18.96 28.87
N LEU A 156 -4.70 -19.34 28.04
CA LEU A 156 -3.67 -18.41 27.57
C LEU A 156 -4.27 -17.29 26.73
N PHE A 157 -5.11 -17.60 25.73
CA PHE A 157 -5.74 -16.59 24.89
C PHE A 157 -6.64 -15.65 25.69
N ALA A 158 -7.37 -16.17 26.68
CA ALA A 158 -8.15 -15.34 27.59
C ALA A 158 -7.27 -14.34 28.37
N ARG A 159 -6.11 -14.78 28.88
CA ARG A 159 -5.15 -13.92 29.58
C ARG A 159 -4.55 -12.85 28.66
N LEU A 160 -4.14 -13.23 27.46
CA LEU A 160 -3.58 -12.30 26.46
C LEU A 160 -4.62 -11.25 26.01
N ALA A 161 -5.88 -11.66 25.84
CA ALA A 161 -6.97 -10.76 25.51
C ALA A 161 -7.23 -9.73 26.62
N GLN A 162 -7.20 -10.15 27.91
CA GLN A 162 -7.32 -9.24 29.05
C GLN A 162 -6.20 -8.19 29.09
N GLN A 163 -5.01 -8.56 28.61
CA GLN A 163 -3.82 -7.71 28.57
C GLN A 163 -3.70 -6.87 27.30
N ARG A 164 -4.68 -6.98 26.37
CA ARG A 164 -4.70 -6.29 25.07
C ARG A 164 -3.52 -6.63 24.16
N ILE A 165 -2.94 -7.83 24.32
CA ILE A 165 -1.89 -8.34 23.44
C ILE A 165 -2.57 -9.07 22.28
N PRO A 166 -2.38 -8.63 21.03
CA PRO A 166 -2.99 -9.29 19.88
C PRO A 166 -2.34 -10.66 19.65
N VAL A 167 -3.19 -11.66 19.39
CA VAL A 167 -2.76 -12.99 18.95
C VAL A 167 -2.96 -13.09 17.44
N TYR A 168 -1.90 -13.43 16.72
CA TYR A 168 -1.88 -13.60 15.27
C TYR A 168 -1.81 -15.08 14.91
N ASP A 169 -2.59 -15.47 13.91
CA ASP A 169 -2.44 -16.78 13.28
C ASP A 169 -1.16 -16.82 12.44
N THR A 170 -0.43 -17.92 12.56
CA THR A 170 0.87 -18.14 11.90
C THR A 170 0.78 -17.94 10.40
N ASP A 171 -0.13 -18.65 9.73
CA ASP A 171 -0.22 -18.66 8.27
C ASP A 171 -0.63 -17.28 7.73
N ASN A 172 -1.61 -16.65 8.39
CA ASN A 172 -2.05 -15.29 8.05
C ASN A 172 -0.95 -14.24 8.21
N LEU A 173 -0.11 -14.36 9.26
CA LEU A 173 0.97 -13.40 9.47
C LEU A 173 2.11 -13.60 8.47
N ILE A 174 2.47 -14.84 8.16
CA ILE A 174 3.44 -15.16 7.10
C ILE A 174 2.97 -14.57 5.76
N GLU A 175 1.69 -14.76 5.41
CA GLU A 175 1.12 -14.20 4.20
C GLU A 175 1.25 -12.68 4.14
N ARG A 176 0.97 -11.97 5.24
CA ARG A 176 1.07 -10.51 5.29
C ARG A 176 2.51 -9.98 5.22
N LEU A 177 3.45 -10.69 5.83
CA LEU A 177 4.86 -10.30 5.89
C LEU A 177 5.56 -10.55 4.56
N TRP A 178 5.36 -11.72 3.98
CA TRP A 178 6.07 -12.20 2.79
C TRP A 178 5.29 -12.03 1.50
N ALA A 179 4.00 -11.69 1.56
CA ALA A 179 3.08 -11.75 0.42
C ALA A 179 3.08 -13.13 -0.27
N ARG A 180 3.29 -14.19 0.51
CA ARG A 180 3.36 -15.59 0.06
C ARG A 180 2.45 -16.46 0.90
N ILE A 181 1.70 -17.32 0.24
CA ILE A 181 0.78 -18.23 0.91
C ILE A 181 1.54 -19.53 1.24
N PRO A 182 1.65 -19.92 2.52
CA PRO A 182 2.23 -21.20 2.88
C PRO A 182 1.33 -22.33 2.37
N LEU A 183 1.83 -23.13 1.41
CA LEU A 183 1.06 -24.20 0.78
C LEU A 183 0.89 -25.45 1.67
N GLY A 184 1.68 -25.56 2.75
CA GLY A 184 1.75 -26.78 3.57
C GLY A 184 0.47 -27.09 4.36
N ASN A 185 -0.33 -26.07 4.68
CA ASN A 185 -1.48 -26.17 5.60
C ASN A 185 -2.81 -25.69 5.00
N LEU A 186 -2.92 -25.59 3.67
CA LEU A 186 -4.15 -25.10 3.04
C LEU A 186 -5.30 -26.11 3.17
N THR A 187 -6.43 -25.65 3.67
CA THR A 187 -7.67 -26.44 3.66
C THR A 187 -8.29 -26.47 2.26
N SER A 188 -9.06 -27.52 1.95
CA SER A 188 -9.79 -27.61 0.67
C SER A 188 -10.71 -26.40 0.43
N ILE A 189 -11.31 -25.89 1.49
CA ILE A 189 -12.17 -24.69 1.47
C ILE A 189 -11.38 -23.43 1.11
N GLU A 190 -10.19 -23.25 1.67
CA GLU A 190 -9.34 -22.10 1.35
C GLU A 190 -8.87 -22.11 -0.10
N ILE A 191 -8.58 -23.29 -0.65
CA ILE A 191 -8.23 -23.46 -2.06
C ILE A 191 -9.41 -23.07 -2.96
N GLU A 192 -10.62 -23.55 -2.64
CA GLU A 192 -11.83 -23.24 -3.42
C GLU A 192 -12.25 -21.76 -3.31
N THR A 193 -12.00 -21.15 -2.15
CA THR A 193 -12.33 -19.76 -1.83
C THR A 193 -11.24 -18.78 -2.29
N PHE A 194 -10.07 -19.28 -2.74
CA PHE A 194 -8.97 -18.46 -3.24
C PHE A 194 -9.34 -17.73 -4.53
N ARG A 195 -9.99 -16.57 -4.39
CA ARG A 195 -10.38 -15.70 -5.48
C ARG A 195 -9.85 -14.29 -5.22
N PRO A 196 -9.30 -13.62 -6.24
CA PRO A 196 -8.89 -12.23 -6.09
C PRO A 196 -10.11 -11.37 -5.70
N PRO A 197 -9.90 -10.27 -4.94
CA PRO A 197 -10.98 -9.39 -4.55
C PRO A 197 -11.79 -8.93 -5.76
N THR A 198 -13.12 -9.08 -5.71
CA THR A 198 -14.02 -8.75 -6.83
C THR A 198 -13.90 -7.29 -7.28
N PHE A 199 -13.66 -6.38 -6.33
CA PHE A 199 -13.44 -4.96 -6.60
C PHE A 199 -12.18 -4.69 -7.43
N TYR A 200 -11.09 -5.43 -7.17
CA TYR A 200 -9.85 -5.33 -7.94
C TYR A 200 -10.07 -5.75 -9.40
N LEU A 201 -10.84 -6.81 -9.63
CA LEU A 201 -11.21 -7.25 -10.98
C LEU A 201 -12.00 -6.17 -11.73
N GLY A 202 -12.94 -5.51 -11.05
CA GLY A 202 -13.73 -4.41 -11.62
C GLY A 202 -12.87 -3.20 -12.02
N ILE A 203 -11.99 -2.74 -11.13
CA ILE A 203 -11.08 -1.63 -11.43
C ILE A 203 -10.14 -1.98 -12.59
N LYS A 204 -9.53 -3.18 -12.55
CA LYS A 204 -8.65 -3.64 -13.62
C LYS A 204 -9.37 -3.60 -14.97
N ARG A 205 -10.61 -4.07 -15.01
CA ARG A 205 -11.42 -4.06 -16.23
C ARG A 205 -11.69 -2.65 -16.74
N LEU A 206 -11.97 -1.69 -15.85
CA LEU A 206 -12.16 -0.29 -16.23
C LEU A 206 -10.89 0.32 -16.81
N ILE A 207 -9.72 0.06 -16.19
CA ILE A 207 -8.42 0.56 -16.68
C ILE A 207 -8.12 -0.03 -18.06
N GLU A 208 -8.33 -1.33 -18.26
CA GLU A 208 -8.16 -1.98 -19.56
C GLU A 208 -9.04 -1.33 -20.64
N LEU A 209 -10.32 -1.07 -20.32
CA LEU A 209 -11.23 -0.42 -21.26
C LEU A 209 -10.79 0.99 -21.62
N ILE A 210 -10.38 1.81 -20.65
CA ILE A 210 -9.87 3.16 -20.89
C ILE A 210 -8.62 3.11 -21.79
N LEU A 211 -7.69 2.20 -21.50
CA LEU A 211 -6.46 2.03 -22.27
C LEU A 211 -6.75 1.60 -23.71
N ILE A 212 -7.69 0.67 -23.91
CA ILE A 212 -8.14 0.26 -25.25
C ILE A 212 -8.76 1.45 -25.97
N ILE A 213 -9.73 2.15 -25.38
CA ILE A 213 -10.45 3.27 -26.02
C ILE A 213 -9.49 4.40 -26.41
N THR A 214 -8.51 4.70 -25.57
CA THR A 214 -7.52 5.76 -25.83
C THR A 214 -6.46 5.35 -26.85
N ALA A 215 -6.03 4.09 -26.87
CA ALA A 215 -5.04 3.59 -27.81
C ALA A 215 -5.64 3.22 -29.19
N LEU A 216 -6.93 2.88 -29.25
CA LEU A 216 -7.61 2.39 -30.46
C LEU A 216 -7.47 3.33 -31.65
N PRO A 217 -7.66 4.66 -31.55
CA PRO A 217 -7.55 5.55 -32.70
C PRO A 217 -6.14 5.53 -33.32
N LEU A 218 -5.11 5.52 -32.49
CA LEU A 218 -3.71 5.45 -32.94
C LEU A 218 -3.41 4.10 -33.60
N ILE A 219 -3.83 3.00 -32.98
CA ILE A 219 -3.66 1.65 -33.53
C ILE A 219 -4.37 1.53 -34.89
N VAL A 220 -5.58 2.08 -35.02
CA VAL A 220 -6.34 2.07 -36.28
C VAL A 220 -5.60 2.85 -37.37
N ILE A 221 -5.03 4.02 -37.07
CA ILE A 221 -4.23 4.79 -38.03
C ILE A 221 -3.02 3.97 -38.50
N ILE A 222 -2.29 3.34 -37.58
CA ILE A 222 -1.13 2.50 -37.90
C ILE A 222 -1.55 1.31 -38.77
N CYS A 223 -2.65 0.64 -38.43
CA CYS A 223 -3.20 -0.47 -39.22
C CYS A 223 -3.60 -0.02 -40.64
N ILE A 224 -4.15 1.19 -40.82
CA ILE A 224 -4.47 1.74 -42.14
C ILE A 224 -3.18 1.97 -42.95
N LEU A 225 -2.13 2.54 -42.34
CA LEU A 225 -0.86 2.76 -43.02
C LEU A 225 -0.21 1.43 -43.47
N ILE A 226 -0.24 0.42 -42.60
CA ILE A 226 0.22 -0.93 -42.92
C ILE A 226 -0.61 -1.52 -44.07
N ALA A 227 -1.94 -1.38 -44.03
CA ALA A 227 -2.83 -1.88 -45.07
C ALA A 227 -2.54 -1.24 -46.44
N ILE A 228 -2.26 0.07 -46.47
CA ILE A 228 -1.85 0.79 -47.68
C ILE A 228 -0.50 0.26 -48.18
N ALA A 229 0.49 0.12 -47.29
CA ALA A 229 1.81 -0.40 -47.65
C ALA A 229 1.74 -1.80 -48.27
N ILE A 230 0.97 -2.71 -47.67
CA ILE A 230 0.75 -4.07 -48.21
C ILE A 230 0.11 -4.01 -49.60
N LYS A 231 -0.83 -3.09 -49.82
CA LYS A 231 -1.55 -2.99 -51.10
C LYS A 231 -0.70 -2.38 -52.21
N LEU A 232 0.27 -1.54 -51.85
CA LEU A 232 1.29 -1.04 -52.78
C LEU A 232 2.33 -2.10 -53.13
N ASP A 233 2.67 -2.97 -52.17
CA ASP A 233 3.70 -4.01 -52.34
C ASP A 233 3.16 -5.27 -53.06
N SER A 234 1.87 -5.62 -52.87
CA SER A 234 1.27 -6.80 -53.49
C SER A 234 -0.18 -6.57 -53.97
N PRO A 235 -0.59 -7.17 -55.11
CA PRO A 235 -1.97 -7.09 -55.59
C PRO A 235 -2.96 -7.89 -54.72
N GLY A 236 -2.46 -8.72 -53.80
CA GLY A 236 -3.24 -9.61 -52.94
C GLY A 236 -4.17 -8.91 -51.94
N PRO A 237 -4.96 -9.70 -51.18
CA PRO A 237 -5.78 -9.19 -50.09
C PRO A 237 -4.91 -8.75 -48.90
N ILE A 238 -5.33 -7.68 -48.21
CA ILE A 238 -4.62 -7.13 -47.04
C ILE A 238 -4.57 -8.15 -45.89
N ILE A 239 -5.64 -8.94 -45.73
CA ILE A 239 -5.71 -10.00 -44.73
C ILE A 239 -5.30 -11.31 -45.37
N PHE A 240 -4.18 -11.87 -44.89
CA PHE A 240 -3.72 -13.18 -45.32
C PHE A 240 -4.69 -14.28 -44.87
N ARG A 241 -5.14 -15.10 -45.83
CA ARG A 241 -5.96 -16.28 -45.55
C ARG A 241 -5.18 -17.52 -45.92
N GLN A 242 -4.68 -18.25 -44.92
CA GLN A 242 -3.99 -19.51 -45.13
C GLN A 242 -5.01 -20.59 -45.58
N GLN A 243 -4.85 -21.14 -46.79
CA GLN A 243 -5.50 -22.39 -47.16
C GLN A 243 -4.71 -23.55 -46.55
N ARG A 244 -5.36 -24.37 -45.74
CA ARG A 244 -4.81 -25.66 -45.29
C ARG A 244 -5.19 -26.71 -46.32
N ILE A 245 -4.18 -27.44 -46.80
CA ILE A 245 -4.31 -28.63 -47.66
C ILE A 245 -4.30 -29.84 -46.73
#